data_AF-A0AAW0HC47-F1
#
_entry.id   AF-A0AAW0HC47-F1
#
_cell.length_a   1.000
_cell.length_b   1.000
_cell.length_c   1.000
_cell.angle_alpha   90.00
_cell.angle_beta   90.00
_cell.angle_gamma   90.00
#
_symmetry.space_group_name_H-M   'P 1'
#
loop_
_entity.id
_entity.type
_entity.pdbx_description
1 polymer ?
#
loop_
_entity_poly.entity_id
_entity_poly.type
_entity_poly.pdbx_seq_one_letter_code
_entity_poly.pdbx_strand_id
1 'polypeptide(L)'
;MLHALLIKDVPATREVLGSLPNVFSALCLNARGLQSFVQCQPFERLFKVLLSPDYLPAMRRRRSSDPLGDTASNLGSAVDELMRHQPTLKTDATTAIIKLLEEICNLGRDPKYICQKPSIQKADGTASAPPPRSNHAAEEASSEDEEEEEVQAMQSFNSTQQNETEPNQQVVGTEERIPIPLMDYILNVMKFVESILSNNTTDDHCQEFVNQKGLLPLVTILGLPNLPIDFPTSAACQAVAGVCKSILTLSHEPKVLQEGLLQLDSILSSLEPLHRPIESPGGSVLLRELACAGNVADATLSAQATPLLHALTAAHAYIMMFVHTCRVGQVKIIFSGFNLMPMKCEGPS
;
A
#
# COMPACT_ATOMS: atom_id res chain seq x y z
N MET A 1 -20.24 29.50 0.95
CA MET A 1 -19.80 28.49 -0.04
C MET A 1 -18.44 27.88 0.33
N LEU A 2 -17.36 28.67 0.56
CA LEU A 2 -16.07 28.15 1.10
C LEU A 2 -16.27 27.27 2.35
N HIS A 3 -17.00 27.77 3.34
CA HIS A 3 -17.28 27.06 4.59
C HIS A 3 -18.17 25.81 4.39
N ALA A 4 -18.82 25.65 3.23
CA ALA A 4 -19.59 24.43 2.94
C ALA A 4 -18.72 23.39 2.23
N LEU A 5 -17.73 23.81 1.43
CA LEU A 5 -16.83 22.91 0.70
C LEU A 5 -15.60 22.50 1.51
N LEU A 6 -15.15 23.34 2.45
CA LEU A 6 -13.94 23.11 3.25
C LEU A 6 -14.23 22.57 4.65
N ILE A 7 -15.49 22.67 5.12
CA ILE A 7 -15.87 22.33 6.49
C ILE A 7 -17.02 21.30 6.57
N LYS A 8 -17.83 21.11 5.51
CA LYS A 8 -18.74 19.96 5.43
C LYS A 8 -18.10 18.84 4.61
N ASP A 9 -18.54 17.62 4.87
CA ASP A 9 -18.14 16.45 4.09
C ASP A 9 -18.48 16.65 2.62
N VAL A 10 -17.49 16.39 1.78
CA VAL A 10 -17.63 16.50 0.33
C VAL A 10 -18.50 15.34 -0.15
N PRO A 11 -19.43 15.54 -1.10
CA PRO A 11 -20.12 14.40 -1.72
C PRO A 11 -19.13 13.37 -2.26
N ALA A 12 -19.34 12.09 -1.96
CA ALA A 12 -18.50 10.97 -2.39
C ALA A 12 -18.71 10.63 -3.89
N THR A 13 -18.55 11.63 -4.75
CA THR A 13 -18.67 11.49 -6.21
C THR A 13 -17.35 11.88 -6.88
N ARG A 14 -17.03 11.15 -7.96
CA ARG A 14 -15.78 11.33 -8.73
C ARG A 14 -15.66 12.76 -9.27
N GLU A 15 -16.76 13.30 -9.78
CA GLU A 15 -16.83 14.65 -10.34
C GLU A 15 -16.49 15.73 -9.31
N VAL A 16 -17.02 15.58 -8.10
CA VAL A 16 -16.76 16.57 -7.05
C VAL A 16 -15.30 16.48 -6.61
N LEU A 17 -14.79 15.27 -6.32
CA LEU A 17 -13.38 15.07 -5.97
C LEU A 17 -12.42 15.62 -7.03
N GLY A 18 -12.71 15.38 -8.31
CA GLY A 18 -11.90 15.90 -9.42
C GLY A 18 -11.97 17.41 -9.60
N SER A 19 -13.07 18.06 -9.16
CA SER A 19 -13.24 19.51 -9.26
C SER A 19 -12.60 20.32 -8.12
N LEU A 20 -12.36 19.70 -6.96
CA LEU A 20 -11.85 20.38 -5.76
C LEU A 20 -10.52 21.12 -5.99
N PRO A 21 -9.53 20.54 -6.69
CA PRO A 21 -8.26 21.24 -6.90
C PRO A 21 -8.43 22.53 -7.70
N ASN A 22 -9.28 22.52 -8.73
CA ASN A 22 -9.58 23.72 -9.52
C ASN A 22 -10.23 24.81 -8.66
N VAL A 23 -11.13 24.41 -7.75
CA VAL A 23 -11.72 25.34 -6.78
C VAL A 23 -10.66 25.91 -5.84
N PHE A 24 -9.74 25.09 -5.33
CA PHE A 24 -8.67 25.55 -4.44
C PHE A 24 -7.70 26.49 -5.14
N SER A 25 -7.28 26.16 -6.37
CA SER A 25 -6.47 27.04 -7.21
C SER A 25 -7.16 28.39 -7.41
N ALA A 26 -8.46 28.41 -7.74
CA ALA A 26 -9.22 29.65 -7.90
C ALA A 26 -9.34 30.46 -6.60
N LEU A 27 -9.51 29.80 -5.44
CA LEU A 27 -9.56 30.45 -4.13
C LEU A 27 -8.23 31.07 -3.73
N CYS A 28 -7.12 30.44 -4.12
CA CYS A 28 -5.77 30.89 -3.79
C CYS A 28 -5.23 31.99 -4.73
N LEU A 29 -5.99 32.43 -5.75
CA LEU A 29 -5.57 33.49 -6.68
C LEU A 29 -5.38 34.88 -6.03
N ASN A 30 -5.89 35.10 -4.82
CA ASN A 30 -5.71 36.35 -4.09
C ASN A 30 -5.39 36.12 -2.61
N ALA A 31 -4.69 37.08 -2.00
CA ALA A 31 -4.18 36.96 -0.62
C ALA A 31 -5.27 36.71 0.43
N ARG A 32 -6.46 37.31 0.26
CA ARG A 32 -7.60 37.10 1.19
C ARG A 32 -8.16 35.69 1.09
N GLY A 33 -8.30 35.17 -0.12
CA GLY A 33 -8.74 33.82 -0.41
C GLY A 33 -7.74 32.79 0.10
N LEU A 34 -6.45 33.01 -0.14
CA LEU A 34 -5.37 32.18 0.39
C LEU A 34 -5.37 32.12 1.92
N GLN A 35 -5.49 33.27 2.60
CA GLN A 35 -5.57 33.29 4.07
C GLN A 35 -6.80 32.53 4.59
N SER A 36 -7.95 32.71 3.95
CA SER A 36 -9.18 31.99 4.31
C SER A 36 -9.06 30.48 4.07
N PHE A 37 -8.35 30.09 3.00
CA PHE A 37 -8.07 28.71 2.65
C PHE A 37 -7.18 28.04 3.71
N VAL A 38 -6.04 28.66 4.06
CA VAL A 38 -5.10 28.15 5.08
C VAL A 38 -5.77 28.00 6.45
N GLN A 39 -6.59 28.98 6.87
CA GLN A 39 -7.33 28.92 8.14
C GLN A 39 -8.26 27.70 8.25
N CYS A 40 -8.72 27.16 7.13
CA CYS A 40 -9.63 26.02 7.12
C CYS A 40 -8.92 24.66 7.26
N GLN A 41 -7.58 24.61 7.22
CA GLN A 41 -6.77 23.38 7.17
C GLN A 41 -7.31 22.36 6.15
N PRO A 42 -7.29 22.72 4.86
CA PRO A 42 -8.05 22.03 3.83
C PRO A 42 -7.46 20.68 3.46
N PHE A 43 -6.13 20.55 3.50
CA PHE A 43 -5.42 19.35 3.08
C PHE A 43 -5.70 18.14 3.97
N GLU A 44 -5.70 18.30 5.29
CA GLU A 44 -5.99 17.18 6.20
C GLU A 44 -7.38 16.59 5.97
N ARG A 45 -8.40 17.44 5.80
CA ARG A 45 -9.76 16.97 5.50
C ARG A 45 -9.87 16.37 4.11
N LEU A 46 -9.25 17.02 3.12
CA LEU A 46 -9.26 16.54 1.74
C LEU A 46 -8.63 15.16 1.63
N PHE A 47 -7.47 14.96 2.24
CA PHE A 47 -6.72 13.72 2.11
C PHE A 47 -7.38 12.57 2.88
N LYS A 48 -8.10 12.86 3.97
CA LYS A 48 -8.89 11.85 4.71
C LYS A 48 -9.94 11.15 3.86
N VAL A 49 -10.40 11.74 2.75
CA VAL A 49 -11.31 11.05 1.83
C VAL A 49 -10.67 9.80 1.21
N LEU A 50 -9.34 9.73 1.11
CA LEU A 50 -8.60 8.56 0.60
C LEU A 50 -8.63 7.37 1.58
N LEU A 51 -8.91 7.63 2.86
CA LEU A 51 -9.02 6.63 3.93
C LEU A 51 -10.47 6.37 4.35
N SER A 52 -11.46 6.90 3.62
CA SER A 52 -12.87 6.76 3.96
C SER A 52 -13.55 5.67 3.12
N PRO A 53 -14.30 4.75 3.74
CA PRO A 53 -14.99 3.68 3.03
C PRO A 53 -16.06 4.23 2.07
N ASP A 54 -16.67 5.36 2.41
CA ASP A 54 -17.72 6.00 1.60
C ASP A 54 -17.22 6.49 0.24
N TYR A 55 -15.94 6.83 0.15
CA TYR A 55 -15.30 7.38 -1.05
C TYR A 55 -14.60 6.32 -1.90
N LEU A 56 -14.44 5.09 -1.38
CA LEU A 56 -13.83 3.98 -2.14
C LEU A 56 -14.51 3.69 -3.47
N PRO A 57 -15.85 3.72 -3.62
CA PRO A 57 -16.50 3.54 -4.92
C PRO A 57 -16.12 4.61 -5.94
N ALA A 58 -15.81 5.83 -5.48
CA ALA A 58 -15.32 6.91 -6.35
C ALA A 58 -13.84 6.71 -6.72
N MET A 59 -13.03 6.16 -5.82
CA MET A 59 -11.60 5.92 -6.04
C MET A 59 -11.30 4.66 -6.84
N ARG A 60 -12.14 3.62 -6.78
CA ARG A 60 -11.95 2.36 -7.52
C ARG A 60 -12.09 2.59 -9.02
N ARG A 61 -11.19 2.01 -9.83
CA ARG A 61 -11.37 1.90 -11.28
C ARG A 61 -12.56 0.99 -11.54
N ARG A 62 -13.62 1.49 -12.20
CA ARG A 62 -14.79 0.66 -12.54
C ARG A 62 -14.58 -0.18 -13.82
N ARG A 63 -13.70 0.24 -14.74
CA ARG A 63 -13.37 -0.46 -16.01
C ARG A 63 -11.97 -0.03 -16.49
N SER A 64 -11.24 -0.93 -17.16
CA SER A 64 -9.90 -0.70 -17.72
C SER A 64 -9.86 0.34 -18.85
N SER A 65 -11.01 0.67 -19.46
CA SER A 65 -11.12 1.60 -20.58
C SER A 65 -11.54 3.03 -20.21
N ASP A 66 -11.66 3.37 -18.92
CA ASP A 66 -12.09 4.72 -18.51
C ASP A 66 -10.87 5.59 -18.15
N PRO A 67 -10.47 6.56 -19.01
CA PRO A 67 -9.34 7.46 -18.75
C PRO A 67 -9.54 8.33 -17.49
N LEU A 68 -10.77 8.41 -16.96
CA LEU A 68 -11.09 9.05 -15.69
C LEU A 68 -10.89 8.15 -14.45
N GLY A 69 -10.35 6.94 -14.65
CA GLY A 69 -10.20 5.85 -13.68
C GLY A 69 -9.38 6.15 -12.43
N ASP A 70 -8.43 7.09 -12.50
CA ASP A 70 -7.45 7.34 -11.44
C ASP A 70 -7.74 8.62 -10.64
N THR A 71 -8.88 8.65 -9.94
CA THR A 71 -9.28 9.81 -9.12
C THR A 71 -8.21 10.18 -8.07
N ALA A 72 -7.54 9.20 -7.46
CA ALA A 72 -6.47 9.45 -6.49
C ALA A 72 -5.24 10.11 -7.14
N SER A 73 -4.78 9.62 -8.30
CA SER A 73 -3.66 10.22 -9.03
C SER A 73 -4.02 11.60 -9.58
N ASN A 74 -5.21 11.77 -10.14
CA ASN A 74 -5.68 13.08 -10.63
C ASN A 74 -5.74 14.12 -9.50
N LEU A 75 -6.20 13.70 -8.31
CA LEU A 75 -6.19 14.55 -7.12
C LEU A 75 -4.76 14.95 -6.75
N GLY A 76 -3.81 14.01 -6.79
CA GLY A 76 -2.42 14.30 -6.46
C GLY A 76 -1.72 15.19 -7.48
N SER A 77 -1.89 14.96 -8.79
CA SER A 77 -1.38 15.86 -9.84
C SER A 77 -1.89 17.29 -9.67
N ALA A 78 -3.17 17.45 -9.31
CA ALA A 78 -3.73 18.78 -9.15
C ALA A 78 -3.29 19.47 -7.83
N VAL A 79 -2.98 18.71 -6.79
CA VAL A 79 -2.33 19.23 -5.57
C VAL A 79 -0.88 19.62 -5.85
N ASP A 80 -0.14 18.82 -6.64
CA ASP A 80 1.20 19.16 -7.13
C ASP A 80 1.16 20.50 -7.89
N GLU A 81 0.23 20.68 -8.82
CA GLU A 81 0.01 21.95 -9.52
C GLU A 81 -0.32 23.09 -8.57
N LEU A 82 -1.19 22.89 -7.59
CA LEU A 82 -1.52 23.93 -6.60
C LEU A 82 -0.27 24.36 -5.81
N MET A 83 0.55 23.41 -5.36
CA MET A 83 1.80 23.69 -4.64
C MET A 83 2.80 24.45 -5.50
N ARG A 84 2.85 24.18 -6.81
CA ARG A 84 3.69 24.92 -7.77
C ARG A 84 3.25 26.36 -7.96
N HIS A 85 1.95 26.58 -8.14
CA HIS A 85 1.40 27.93 -8.33
C HIS A 85 1.40 28.74 -7.04
N GLN A 86 1.30 28.06 -5.88
CA GLN A 86 1.31 28.69 -4.56
C GLN A 86 2.31 28.01 -3.62
N PRO A 87 3.61 28.33 -3.73
CA PRO A 87 4.67 27.67 -2.94
C PRO A 87 4.53 27.81 -1.42
N THR A 88 3.82 28.84 -0.94
CA THR A 88 3.55 29.01 0.50
C THR A 88 2.71 27.88 1.09
N LEU A 89 1.98 27.12 0.27
CA LEU A 89 1.19 25.96 0.69
C LEU A 89 2.00 24.66 0.74
N LYS A 90 3.23 24.65 0.20
CA LYS A 90 4.05 23.45 0.05
C LYS A 90 4.27 22.73 1.38
N THR A 91 4.69 23.48 2.41
CA THR A 91 4.97 22.94 3.74
C THR A 91 3.73 22.32 4.36
N ASP A 92 2.60 23.04 4.36
CA ASP A 92 1.33 22.56 4.92
C ASP A 92 0.79 21.33 4.18
N ALA A 93 0.86 21.32 2.85
CA ALA A 93 0.45 20.20 2.02
C ALA A 93 1.33 18.97 2.30
N THR A 94 2.65 19.14 2.36
CA THR A 94 3.59 18.06 2.65
C THR A 94 3.37 17.49 4.05
N THR A 95 3.14 18.35 5.05
CA THR A 95 2.80 17.90 6.41
C THR A 95 1.51 17.08 6.41
N ALA A 96 0.48 17.49 5.67
CA ALA A 96 -0.76 16.73 5.56
C ALA A 96 -0.59 15.39 4.82
N ILE A 97 0.28 15.31 3.80
CA ILE A 97 0.64 14.05 3.13
C ILE A 97 1.30 13.09 4.13
N ILE A 98 2.23 13.58 4.94
CA ILE A 98 2.92 12.76 5.95
C ILE A 98 1.94 12.26 7.01
N LYS A 99 1.05 13.12 7.51
CA LYS A 99 -0.02 12.72 8.43
C LYS A 99 -0.92 11.64 7.83
N LEU A 100 -1.24 11.72 6.55
CA LEU A 100 -2.02 10.69 5.85
C LEU A 100 -1.31 9.32 5.85
N LEU A 101 0.02 9.30 5.62
CA LEU A 101 0.82 8.08 5.71
C LEU A 101 0.88 7.53 7.14
N GLU A 102 1.00 8.41 8.14
CA GLU A 102 0.94 8.04 9.55
C GLU A 102 -0.43 7.47 9.94
N GLU A 103 -1.53 8.01 9.40
CA GLU A 103 -2.87 7.47 9.61
C GLU A 103 -3.00 6.04 9.05
N ILE A 104 -2.42 5.75 7.87
CA ILE A 104 -2.31 4.36 7.37
C ILE A 104 -1.53 3.49 8.36
N CYS A 105 -0.39 3.97 8.84
CA CYS A 105 0.43 3.22 9.79
C CYS A 105 -0.34 2.92 11.08
N ASN A 106 -1.16 3.86 11.56
CA ASN A 106 -2.00 3.67 12.74
C ASN A 106 -3.08 2.63 12.47
N LEU A 107 -3.80 2.71 11.35
CA LEU A 107 -4.79 1.70 10.94
C LEU A 107 -4.16 0.30 10.79
N GLY A 108 -2.94 0.23 10.28
CA GLY A 108 -2.21 -1.02 10.07
C GLY A 108 -1.57 -1.61 11.34
N ARG A 109 -1.47 -0.85 12.43
CA ARG A 109 -0.88 -1.29 13.72
C ARG A 109 -1.91 -1.52 14.82
N ASP A 110 -3.03 -0.80 14.77
CA ASP A 110 -4.03 -0.85 15.82
C ASP A 110 -4.70 -2.24 15.84
N PRO A 111 -4.60 -2.99 16.96
CA PRO A 111 -5.14 -4.34 17.08
C PRO A 111 -6.67 -4.39 17.00
N LYS A 112 -7.34 -3.23 17.11
CA LYS A 112 -8.79 -3.09 16.90
C LYS A 112 -9.19 -3.37 15.45
N TYR A 113 -8.30 -3.18 14.48
CA TYR A 113 -8.61 -3.36 13.08
C TYR A 113 -8.13 -4.71 12.53
N ILE A 114 -8.81 -5.17 11.49
CA ILE A 114 -8.39 -6.32 10.69
C ILE A 114 -8.52 -5.98 9.22
N CYS A 115 -7.52 -6.33 8.41
CA CYS A 115 -7.60 -6.09 6.98
C CYS A 115 -8.69 -6.97 6.36
N GLN A 116 -9.68 -6.32 5.75
CA GLN A 116 -10.72 -6.99 4.99
C GLN A 116 -10.09 -7.55 3.71
N LYS A 117 -10.03 -8.88 3.60
CA LYS A 117 -9.76 -9.52 2.31
C LYS A 117 -10.92 -9.22 1.37
N PRO A 118 -10.67 -8.81 0.11
CA PRO A 118 -11.73 -8.77 -0.88
C PRO A 118 -12.33 -10.17 -0.94
N SER A 119 -13.62 -10.29 -0.60
CA SER A 119 -14.32 -11.56 -0.69
C SER A 119 -14.37 -11.93 -2.17
N ILE A 120 -13.49 -12.82 -2.58
CA ILE A 120 -13.68 -13.59 -3.80
C ILE A 120 -14.91 -14.43 -3.50
N GLN A 121 -16.07 -14.00 -3.99
CA GLN A 121 -17.24 -14.87 -4.02
C GLN A 121 -16.79 -16.14 -4.73
N LYS A 122 -16.65 -17.24 -3.98
CA LYS A 122 -16.44 -18.55 -4.56
C LYS A 122 -17.61 -18.79 -5.49
N ALA A 123 -17.36 -18.73 -6.79
CA ALA A 123 -18.24 -19.36 -7.76
C ALA A 123 -18.20 -20.85 -7.41
N ASP A 124 -19.24 -21.33 -6.74
CA ASP A 124 -19.51 -22.75 -6.58
C ASP A 124 -19.74 -23.31 -7.99
N GLY A 125 -18.66 -23.85 -8.56
CA GLY A 125 -18.63 -24.44 -9.88
C GLY A 125 -17.89 -25.77 -9.77
N THR A 126 -18.63 -26.84 -9.54
CA THR A 126 -18.16 -28.21 -9.73
C THR A 126 -17.62 -28.37 -11.14
N ALA A 127 -16.30 -28.35 -11.31
CA ALA A 127 -15.64 -28.70 -12.55
C ALA A 127 -14.58 -29.77 -12.28
N SER A 128 -14.81 -30.95 -12.84
CA SER A 128 -13.97 -32.12 -12.77
C SER A 128 -12.55 -31.87 -13.30
N ALA A 129 -11.55 -32.37 -12.57
CA ALA A 129 -10.14 -32.37 -12.99
C ALA A 129 -9.93 -33.18 -14.30
N PRO A 130 -9.12 -32.70 -15.26
CA PRO A 130 -8.54 -33.55 -16.30
C PRO A 130 -7.25 -34.23 -15.82
N PRO A 131 -6.89 -35.41 -16.35
CA PRO A 131 -5.79 -36.24 -15.85
C PRO A 131 -4.40 -35.76 -16.30
N PRO A 132 -3.31 -36.20 -15.64
CA PRO A 132 -1.96 -35.72 -15.92
C PRO A 132 -1.36 -36.41 -17.14
N ARG A 133 -0.52 -35.69 -17.91
CA ARG A 133 0.41 -36.26 -18.88
C ARG A 133 1.83 -35.75 -18.63
N SER A 134 2.78 -36.67 -18.80
CA SER A 134 4.19 -36.63 -18.42
C SER A 134 5.13 -36.00 -19.47
N ASN A 135 6.19 -35.34 -18.95
CA ASN A 135 7.55 -35.08 -19.45
C ASN A 135 7.89 -35.17 -20.95
N HIS A 136 8.46 -34.08 -21.51
CA HIS A 136 9.82 -34.08 -22.09
C HIS A 136 10.35 -32.65 -22.32
N ALA A 137 11.69 -32.55 -22.38
CA ALA A 137 12.52 -31.36 -22.24
C ALA A 137 12.90 -30.62 -23.55
N ALA A 138 13.46 -29.42 -23.34
CA ALA A 138 14.57 -28.77 -24.07
C ALA A 138 14.28 -27.59 -25.04
N GLU A 139 14.87 -26.46 -24.62
CA GLU A 139 15.59 -25.40 -25.34
C GLU A 139 14.91 -24.21 -26.08
N GLU A 140 15.32 -23.04 -25.56
CA GLU A 140 15.46 -21.67 -26.04
C GLU A 140 14.93 -21.24 -27.42
N ALA A 141 14.14 -20.15 -27.41
CA ALA A 141 14.32 -19.00 -28.30
C ALA A 141 13.61 -17.74 -27.77
N SER A 142 14.31 -16.62 -27.95
CA SER A 142 13.97 -15.22 -27.67
C SER A 142 12.72 -14.66 -28.38
N SER A 143 11.90 -13.87 -27.66
CA SER A 143 11.15 -12.65 -28.07
C SER A 143 10.22 -12.24 -26.92
N GLU A 144 10.39 -11.07 -26.30
CA GLU A 144 9.74 -9.76 -26.58
C GLU A 144 8.21 -9.76 -26.32
N ASP A 145 7.83 -8.94 -25.32
CA ASP A 145 6.52 -8.34 -25.02
C ASP A 145 5.24 -9.17 -25.19
N GLU A 146 4.60 -9.60 -24.08
CA GLU A 146 3.13 -9.59 -23.95
C GLU A 146 2.70 -9.31 -22.49
N GLU A 147 1.98 -8.20 -22.29
CA GLU A 147 1.14 -7.96 -21.11
C GLU A 147 -0.15 -8.78 -21.25
N GLU A 148 -0.31 -9.84 -20.47
CA GLU A 148 -1.56 -10.60 -20.43
C GLU A 148 -2.40 -10.17 -19.21
N GLU A 149 -3.31 -9.21 -19.41
CA GLU A 149 -4.51 -9.07 -18.55
C GLU A 149 -5.60 -10.03 -19.06
N GLU A 150 -5.94 -11.03 -18.25
CA GLU A 150 -7.06 -11.93 -18.52
C GLU A 150 -8.40 -11.16 -18.52
N VAL A 151 -8.97 -11.05 -19.72
CA VAL A 151 -10.36 -10.69 -19.98
C VAL A 151 -11.25 -11.93 -19.81
N GLN A 152 -12.22 -11.89 -18.88
CA GLN A 152 -13.44 -12.69 -19.03
C GLN A 152 -14.69 -11.81 -18.90
N ALA A 153 -15.53 -11.97 -19.93
CA ALA A 153 -16.64 -11.11 -20.29
C ALA A 153 -17.87 -11.27 -19.40
N MET A 154 -18.60 -10.16 -19.29
CA MET A 154 -19.93 -10.02 -18.68
C MET A 154 -20.99 -10.93 -19.31
N GLN A 155 -21.98 -11.31 -18.51
CA GLN A 155 -23.38 -11.35 -18.96
C GLN A 155 -24.31 -10.64 -17.97
N SER A 156 -25.29 -9.94 -18.54
CA SER A 156 -26.16 -8.94 -17.91
C SER A 156 -27.37 -9.50 -17.15
N PHE A 157 -27.80 -8.69 -16.18
CA PHE A 157 -29.01 -8.66 -15.35
C PHE A 157 -30.29 -9.41 -15.77
N ASN A 158 -30.96 -9.99 -14.77
CA ASN A 158 -32.40 -9.81 -14.54
C ASN A 158 -32.79 -9.99 -13.06
N SER A 159 -33.79 -9.20 -12.65
CA SER A 159 -34.34 -9.02 -11.30
C SER A 159 -35.22 -10.20 -10.83
N THR A 160 -35.36 -10.36 -9.50
CA THR A 160 -36.58 -10.49 -8.64
C THR A 160 -36.49 -11.59 -7.55
N GLN A 161 -36.97 -11.26 -6.33
CA GLN A 161 -37.41 -12.11 -5.19
C GLN A 161 -36.31 -12.78 -4.31
N GLN A 162 -36.13 -12.38 -3.04
CA GLN A 162 -36.90 -12.63 -1.78
C GLN A 162 -36.40 -13.86 -1.01
N ASN A 163 -35.92 -13.62 0.24
CA ASN A 163 -35.64 -14.54 1.36
C ASN A 163 -34.56 -15.61 1.08
N GLU A 164 -33.67 -15.99 2.00
CA GLU A 164 -33.81 -16.27 3.43
C GLU A 164 -32.55 -15.90 4.22
N THR A 165 -32.79 -15.61 5.49
CA THR A 165 -31.81 -15.40 6.56
C THR A 165 -31.31 -16.76 7.04
N GLU A 166 -29.99 -16.98 7.18
CA GLU A 166 -29.33 -17.80 8.23
C GLU A 166 -27.84 -18.08 7.93
N PRO A 167 -27.00 -18.45 8.92
CA PRO A 167 -26.91 -17.95 10.27
C PRO A 167 -25.52 -17.30 10.52
N ASN A 168 -25.53 -16.28 11.37
CA ASN A 168 -24.35 -15.63 11.92
C ASN A 168 -23.49 -16.68 12.66
N GLN A 169 -22.35 -17.09 12.09
CA GLN A 169 -21.35 -17.87 12.80
C GLN A 169 -20.73 -16.97 13.87
N GLN A 170 -21.31 -17.02 15.07
CA GLN A 170 -20.70 -16.48 16.28
C GLN A 170 -19.40 -17.24 16.55
N VAL A 171 -18.28 -16.55 16.34
CA VAL A 171 -16.95 -17.04 16.72
C VAL A 171 -16.70 -16.61 18.16
N VAL A 172 -16.56 -17.59 19.05
CA VAL A 172 -16.17 -17.37 20.45
C VAL A 172 -14.66 -17.15 20.49
N GLY A 173 -14.20 -15.98 20.94
CA GLY A 173 -12.84 -15.80 21.46
C GLY A 173 -11.94 -14.75 20.81
N THR A 174 -12.42 -13.92 19.88
CA THR A 174 -11.70 -12.75 19.38
C THR A 174 -12.49 -11.50 19.71
N GLU A 175 -11.84 -10.47 20.28
CA GLU A 175 -12.43 -9.13 20.36
C GLU A 175 -13.02 -8.75 19.00
N GLU A 176 -14.21 -8.14 18.95
CA GLU A 176 -14.88 -7.70 17.72
C GLU A 176 -14.00 -6.71 16.94
N ARG A 177 -13.02 -7.22 16.18
CA ARG A 177 -12.14 -6.39 15.35
C ARG A 177 -12.94 -5.81 14.20
N ILE A 178 -12.70 -4.53 13.92
CA ILE A 178 -13.40 -3.80 12.87
C ILE A 178 -12.71 -4.10 11.52
N PRO A 179 -13.40 -4.69 10.53
CA PRO A 179 -12.83 -4.91 9.22
C PRO A 179 -12.62 -3.57 8.50
N ILE A 180 -11.43 -3.37 7.94
CA ILE A 180 -11.09 -2.18 7.14
C ILE A 180 -10.47 -2.57 5.80
N PRO A 181 -10.79 -1.85 4.71
CA PRO A 181 -10.20 -2.07 3.38
C PRO A 181 -8.79 -1.46 3.27
N LEU A 182 -7.88 -1.90 4.15
CA LEU A 182 -6.52 -1.34 4.29
C LEU A 182 -5.71 -1.39 2.98
N MET A 183 -5.85 -2.47 2.20
CA MET A 183 -5.17 -2.60 0.90
C MET A 183 -5.60 -1.51 -0.09
N ASP A 184 -6.91 -1.21 -0.15
CA ASP A 184 -7.43 -0.15 -1.02
C ASP A 184 -6.94 1.23 -0.55
N TYR A 185 -6.90 1.46 0.76
CA TYR A 185 -6.37 2.69 1.34
C TYR A 185 -4.90 2.90 0.98
N ILE A 186 -4.06 1.88 1.15
CA ILE A 186 -2.64 1.94 0.77
C ILE A 186 -2.53 2.24 -0.73
N LEU A 187 -3.24 1.51 -1.59
CA LEU A 187 -3.18 1.70 -3.03
C LEU A 187 -3.57 3.12 -3.45
N ASN A 188 -4.68 3.65 -2.92
CA ASN A 188 -5.15 5.00 -3.24
C ASN A 188 -4.17 6.07 -2.78
N VAL A 189 -3.66 5.96 -1.55
CA VAL A 189 -2.70 6.92 -1.01
C VAL A 189 -1.37 6.87 -1.75
N MET A 190 -0.87 5.68 -2.11
CA MET A 190 0.36 5.57 -2.90
C MET A 190 0.21 6.20 -4.27
N LYS A 191 -0.91 5.95 -4.98
CA LYS A 191 -1.20 6.61 -6.28
C LYS A 191 -1.24 8.15 -6.17
N PHE A 192 -1.84 8.65 -5.10
CA PHE A 192 -1.90 10.07 -4.80
C PHE A 192 -0.50 10.65 -4.53
N VAL A 193 0.28 10.02 -3.64
CA VAL A 193 1.63 10.46 -3.28
C VAL A 193 2.60 10.36 -4.47
N GLU A 194 2.53 9.26 -5.23
CA GLU A 194 3.35 9.06 -6.42
C GLU A 194 3.18 10.21 -7.40
N SER A 195 1.94 10.58 -7.72
CA SER A 195 1.65 11.67 -8.67
C SER A 195 2.19 13.05 -8.25
N ILE A 196 2.48 13.25 -6.96
CA ILE A 196 3.09 14.49 -6.44
C ILE A 196 4.61 14.40 -6.48
N LEU A 197 5.18 13.26 -6.08
CA LEU A 197 6.62 13.07 -5.93
C LEU A 197 7.32 12.61 -7.22
N SER A 198 6.58 12.11 -8.21
CA SER A 198 7.13 11.59 -9.48
C SER A 198 7.29 12.65 -10.57
N ASN A 199 6.94 13.91 -10.30
CA ASN A 199 7.04 14.97 -11.30
C ASN A 199 8.42 15.66 -11.22
N ASN A 200 9.36 15.20 -12.06
CA ASN A 200 10.78 15.59 -12.11
C ASN A 200 11.05 17.07 -12.39
N THR A 201 10.01 17.87 -12.59
CA THR A 201 10.16 19.30 -12.87
C THR A 201 10.36 20.13 -11.60
N THR A 202 10.16 19.55 -10.40
CA THR A 202 10.41 20.22 -9.10
C THR A 202 10.96 19.26 -8.04
N ASP A 203 12.27 19.24 -7.87
CA ASP A 203 12.92 18.51 -6.76
C ASP A 203 12.51 19.03 -5.38
N ASP A 204 12.03 20.27 -5.30
CA ASP A 204 11.66 20.97 -4.07
C ASP A 204 10.54 20.29 -3.26
N HIS A 205 9.66 19.51 -3.91
CA HIS A 205 8.57 18.78 -3.23
C HIS A 205 9.09 17.53 -2.52
N CYS A 206 9.91 16.73 -3.21
CA CYS A 206 10.53 15.56 -2.60
C CYS A 206 11.50 15.96 -1.48
N GLN A 207 12.30 17.01 -1.68
CA GLN A 207 13.18 17.51 -0.61
C GLN A 207 12.40 17.94 0.63
N GLU A 208 11.28 18.65 0.46
CA GLU A 208 10.40 19.01 1.58
C GLU A 208 9.88 17.76 2.31
N PHE A 209 9.43 16.76 1.54
CA PHE A 209 8.93 15.49 2.07
C PHE A 209 10.00 14.76 2.89
N VAL A 210 11.24 14.69 2.38
CA VAL A 210 12.38 14.07 3.07
C VAL A 210 12.76 14.88 4.32
N ASN A 211 12.80 16.21 4.23
CA ASN A 211 13.14 17.10 5.35
C ASN A 211 12.14 16.99 6.50
N GLN A 212 10.86 16.77 6.18
CA GLN A 212 9.80 16.53 7.17
C GLN A 212 9.71 15.07 7.64
N LYS A 213 10.71 14.22 7.30
CA LYS A 213 10.78 12.79 7.69
C LYS A 213 9.70 11.90 7.08
N GLY A 214 9.16 12.25 5.91
CA GLY A 214 8.12 11.48 5.23
C GLY A 214 8.55 10.07 4.78
N LEU A 215 9.85 9.81 4.62
CA LEU A 215 10.37 8.49 4.26
C LEU A 215 10.03 7.41 5.32
N LEU A 216 10.08 7.78 6.60
CA LEU A 216 9.84 6.85 7.70
C LEU A 216 8.43 6.23 7.63
N PRO A 217 7.32 7.00 7.64
CA PRO A 217 5.98 6.43 7.53
C PRO A 217 5.73 5.78 6.15
N LEU A 218 6.31 6.28 5.05
CA LEU A 218 6.21 5.64 3.74
C LEU A 218 6.75 4.20 3.76
N VAL A 219 7.97 4.02 4.24
CA VAL A 219 8.65 2.72 4.27
C VAL A 219 8.05 1.80 5.33
N THR A 220 7.57 2.37 6.45
CA THR A 220 6.87 1.65 7.52
C THR A 220 5.66 0.86 7.01
N ILE A 221 4.98 1.34 5.97
CA ILE A 221 3.80 0.68 5.41
C ILE A 221 4.09 -0.76 5.00
N LEU A 222 5.33 -1.09 4.58
CA LEU A 222 5.69 -2.43 4.12
C LEU A 222 5.69 -3.50 5.23
N GLY A 223 5.80 -3.08 6.50
CA GLY A 223 5.92 -3.97 7.66
C GLY A 223 4.77 -3.86 8.65
N LEU A 224 3.60 -3.36 8.24
CA LEU A 224 2.46 -3.21 9.15
C LEU A 224 1.86 -4.57 9.56
N PRO A 225 1.53 -4.80 10.84
CA PRO A 225 1.10 -6.10 11.35
C PRO A 225 -0.31 -6.53 10.90
N ASN A 226 -1.17 -5.58 10.48
CA ASN A 226 -2.50 -5.89 9.96
C ASN A 226 -2.51 -6.20 8.45
N LEU A 227 -1.35 -6.24 7.78
CA LEU A 227 -1.27 -6.61 6.37
C LEU A 227 -1.52 -8.11 6.21
N PRO A 228 -2.19 -8.54 5.12
CA PRO A 228 -2.38 -9.95 4.85
C PRO A 228 -1.06 -10.58 4.35
N ILE A 229 -0.94 -11.91 4.50
CA ILE A 229 0.26 -12.67 4.14
C ILE A 229 0.66 -12.58 2.65
N ASP A 230 -0.29 -12.28 1.77
CA ASP A 230 -0.13 -12.09 0.32
C ASP A 230 0.15 -10.62 -0.07
N PHE A 231 0.32 -9.73 0.91
CA PHE A 231 0.65 -8.32 0.66
C PHE A 231 1.85 -8.11 -0.28
N PRO A 232 2.99 -8.83 -0.19
CA PRO A 232 4.15 -8.60 -1.05
C PRO A 232 3.88 -8.78 -2.55
N THR A 233 2.88 -9.57 -2.92
CA THR A 233 2.49 -9.79 -4.32
C THR A 233 1.32 -8.89 -4.76
N SER A 234 0.79 -8.07 -3.86
CA SER A 234 -0.35 -7.19 -4.13
C SER A 234 0.04 -5.92 -4.89
N ALA A 235 -0.94 -5.35 -5.61
CA ALA A 235 -0.80 -4.03 -6.24
C ALA A 235 -0.50 -2.92 -5.21
N ALA A 236 -0.96 -3.05 -3.97
CA ALA A 236 -0.69 -2.09 -2.90
C ALA A 236 0.81 -2.06 -2.55
N CYS A 237 1.45 -3.22 -2.40
CA CYS A 237 2.89 -3.30 -2.16
C CYS A 237 3.69 -2.76 -3.36
N GLN A 238 3.27 -3.07 -4.59
CA GLN A 238 3.89 -2.51 -5.80
C GLN A 238 3.79 -0.99 -5.85
N ALA A 239 2.66 -0.41 -5.45
CA ALA A 239 2.49 1.04 -5.41
C ALA A 239 3.42 1.71 -4.38
N VAL A 240 3.61 1.10 -3.19
CA VAL A 240 4.60 1.60 -2.21
C VAL A 240 6.01 1.56 -2.81
N ALA A 241 6.35 0.45 -3.48
CA ALA A 241 7.63 0.32 -4.16
C ALA A 241 7.81 1.33 -5.32
N GLY A 242 6.73 1.66 -6.03
CA GLY A 242 6.69 2.68 -7.08
C GLY A 242 7.01 4.08 -6.57
N VAL A 243 6.43 4.47 -5.43
CA VAL A 243 6.79 5.74 -4.76
C VAL A 243 8.26 5.75 -4.35
N CYS A 244 8.75 4.69 -3.71
CA CYS A 244 10.17 4.59 -3.31
C CYS A 244 11.10 4.65 -4.52
N LYS A 245 10.73 4.01 -5.63
CA LYS A 245 11.47 4.07 -6.90
C LYS A 245 11.49 5.49 -7.44
N SER A 246 10.36 6.17 -7.50
CA SER A 246 10.27 7.56 -7.95
C SER A 246 11.17 8.48 -7.13
N ILE A 247 11.14 8.39 -5.80
CA ILE A 247 12.03 9.15 -4.91
C ILE A 247 13.52 8.87 -5.20
N LEU A 248 13.88 7.60 -5.40
CA LEU A 248 15.27 7.22 -5.67
C LEU A 248 15.74 7.69 -7.06
N THR A 249 14.95 7.44 -8.10
CA THR A 249 15.39 7.61 -9.49
C THR A 249 15.16 9.01 -10.02
N LEU A 250 14.07 9.66 -9.60
CA LEU A 250 13.64 10.95 -10.14
C LEU A 250 14.14 12.10 -9.26
N SER A 251 14.11 11.93 -7.94
CA SER A 251 14.56 12.95 -6.98
C SER A 251 15.97 12.69 -6.43
N HIS A 252 16.61 11.58 -6.83
CA HIS A 252 17.98 11.22 -6.43
C HIS A 252 18.19 11.16 -4.91
N GLU A 253 17.19 10.70 -4.15
CA GLU A 253 17.24 10.63 -2.69
C GLU A 253 17.55 9.21 -2.19
N PRO A 254 18.83 8.84 -1.98
CA PRO A 254 19.23 7.48 -1.57
C PRO A 254 18.79 7.12 -0.14
N LYS A 255 18.39 8.12 0.67
CA LYS A 255 17.93 7.92 2.04
C LYS A 255 16.72 6.98 2.13
N VAL A 256 15.93 6.86 1.06
CA VAL A 256 14.82 5.89 1.00
C VAL A 256 15.31 4.45 1.13
N LEU A 257 16.47 4.12 0.55
CA LEU A 257 17.08 2.80 0.68
C LEU A 257 17.64 2.59 2.09
N GLN A 258 18.26 3.61 2.67
CA GLN A 258 18.78 3.55 4.03
C GLN A 258 17.66 3.26 5.03
N GLU A 259 16.54 3.99 4.93
CA GLU A 259 15.36 3.78 5.77
C GLU A 259 14.78 2.36 5.59
N GLY A 260 14.68 1.89 4.34
CA GLY A 260 14.27 0.52 4.04
C GLY A 260 15.17 -0.54 4.69
N LEU A 261 16.50 -0.34 4.64
CA LEU A 261 17.46 -1.31 5.16
C LEU A 261 17.43 -1.36 6.69
N LEU A 262 17.27 -0.21 7.34
CA LEU A 262 17.14 -0.13 8.80
C LEU A 262 15.91 -0.88 9.30
N GLN A 263 14.78 -0.74 8.61
CA GLN A 263 13.56 -1.45 9.00
C GLN A 263 13.62 -2.95 8.67
N LEU A 264 14.23 -3.32 7.53
CA LEU A 264 14.49 -4.73 7.20
C LEU A 264 15.40 -5.39 8.24
N ASP A 265 16.47 -4.72 8.69
CA ASP A 265 17.38 -5.25 9.73
C ASP A 265 16.64 -5.54 11.06
N SER A 266 15.74 -4.63 11.46
CA SER A 266 14.87 -4.85 12.63
C SER A 266 13.96 -6.08 12.45
N ILE A 267 13.44 -6.31 11.24
CA ILE A 267 12.59 -7.47 10.95
C ILE A 267 13.41 -8.76 10.94
N LEU A 268 14.58 -8.76 10.30
CA LEU A 268 15.47 -9.92 10.27
C LEU A 268 15.91 -10.33 11.68
N SER A 269 16.14 -9.36 12.57
CA SER A 269 16.41 -9.62 13.99
C SER A 269 15.25 -10.36 14.68
N SER A 270 14.00 -10.05 14.34
CA SER A 270 12.84 -10.79 14.86
C SER A 270 12.71 -12.21 14.31
N LEU A 271 13.35 -12.49 13.16
CA LEU A 271 13.38 -13.79 12.49
C LEU A 271 14.55 -14.68 12.94
N GLU A 272 15.34 -14.26 13.93
CA GLU A 272 16.41 -15.07 14.51
C GLU A 272 15.97 -16.49 14.94
N PRO A 273 14.76 -16.73 15.48
CA PRO A 273 14.30 -18.08 15.81
C PRO A 273 14.30 -19.07 14.64
N LEU A 274 14.21 -18.59 13.39
CA LEU A 274 14.25 -19.44 12.19
C LEU A 274 15.67 -19.93 11.85
N HIS A 275 16.71 -19.26 12.37
CA HIS A 275 18.10 -19.59 12.12
C HIS A 275 18.66 -20.61 13.12
N ARG A 276 17.93 -20.88 14.21
CA ARG A 276 18.40 -21.79 15.26
C ARG A 276 18.32 -23.25 14.79
N PRO A 277 19.34 -24.07 15.06
CA PRO A 277 19.29 -25.50 14.78
C PRO A 277 18.06 -26.13 15.45
N ILE A 278 17.28 -26.88 14.69
CA ILE A 278 16.06 -27.48 15.22
C ILE A 278 16.45 -28.71 16.06
N GLU A 279 16.07 -28.71 17.34
CA GLU A 279 16.30 -29.84 18.23
C GLU A 279 15.47 -31.07 17.81
N SER A 280 16.04 -32.27 18.00
CA SER A 280 15.39 -33.55 17.70
C SER A 280 14.04 -33.67 18.45
N PRO A 281 12.94 -34.08 17.80
CA PRO A 281 12.85 -34.86 16.56
C PRO A 281 12.95 -34.08 15.24
N GLY A 282 13.21 -32.77 15.26
CA GLY A 282 13.20 -31.94 14.06
C GLY A 282 11.76 -31.58 13.65
N GLY A 283 11.53 -30.35 13.22
CA GLY A 283 10.20 -29.85 12.85
C GLY A 283 10.21 -28.39 12.41
N SER A 284 9.19 -27.95 11.68
CA SER A 284 9.11 -26.56 11.21
C SER A 284 8.70 -25.62 12.35
N VAL A 285 9.50 -24.57 12.55
CA VAL A 285 9.22 -23.48 13.52
C VAL A 285 7.90 -22.79 13.17
N LEU A 286 7.63 -22.56 11.88
CA LEU A 286 6.39 -21.94 11.41
C LEU A 286 5.18 -22.87 11.57
N LEU A 287 5.33 -24.18 11.34
CA LEU A 287 4.24 -25.12 11.61
C LEU A 287 3.93 -25.21 13.11
N ARG A 288 4.94 -25.11 13.96
CA ARG A 288 4.75 -25.03 15.41
C ARG A 288 4.01 -23.75 15.80
N GLU A 289 4.38 -22.61 15.25
CA GLU A 289 3.68 -21.34 15.45
C GLU A 289 2.20 -21.45 15.06
N LEU A 290 1.90 -21.97 13.87
CA LEU A 290 0.53 -22.19 13.41
C LEU A 290 -0.24 -23.18 14.29
N ALA A 291 0.39 -24.26 14.75
CA ALA A 291 -0.23 -25.23 15.65
C ALA A 291 -0.55 -24.63 17.02
N CYS A 292 0.24 -23.65 17.48
CA CYS A 292 0.02 -22.93 18.74
C CYS A 292 -1.08 -21.86 18.64
N ALA A 293 -1.46 -21.41 17.44
CA ALA A 293 -2.43 -20.34 17.23
C ALA A 293 -3.90 -20.74 17.46
N GLY A 294 -4.18 -22.02 17.76
CA GLY A 294 -5.52 -22.53 18.06
C GLY A 294 -6.38 -22.73 16.80
N ASN A 295 -6.76 -21.64 16.11
CA ASN A 295 -7.50 -21.69 14.85
C ASN A 295 -6.62 -21.30 13.66
N VAL A 296 -6.17 -22.28 12.88
CA VAL A 296 -5.28 -22.09 11.73
C VAL A 296 -5.87 -21.16 10.66
N ALA A 297 -7.19 -21.16 10.45
CA ALA A 297 -7.84 -20.34 9.42
C ALA A 297 -7.71 -18.84 9.73
N ASP A 298 -7.87 -18.47 11.02
CA ASP A 298 -7.82 -17.08 11.48
C ASP A 298 -6.41 -16.65 11.90
N ALA A 299 -5.52 -17.60 12.20
CA ALA A 299 -4.14 -17.34 12.64
C ALA A 299 -3.35 -16.48 11.65
N THR A 300 -3.61 -16.63 10.35
CA THR A 300 -2.96 -15.86 9.27
C THR A 300 -3.49 -14.43 9.14
N LEU A 301 -4.54 -14.08 9.88
CA LEU A 301 -5.13 -12.74 9.90
C LEU A 301 -4.62 -11.88 11.07
N SER A 302 -3.71 -12.42 11.89
CA SER A 302 -3.19 -11.71 13.05
C SER A 302 -1.70 -11.96 13.25
N ALA A 303 -0.91 -10.90 13.19
CA ALA A 303 0.52 -10.94 13.54
C ALA A 303 0.78 -11.38 14.99
N GLN A 304 -0.20 -11.25 15.90
CA GLN A 304 -0.07 -11.77 17.26
C GLN A 304 -0.15 -13.30 17.30
N ALA A 305 -0.94 -13.90 16.42
CA ALA A 305 -1.09 -15.35 16.33
C ALA A 305 0.06 -16.00 15.54
N THR A 306 0.58 -15.31 14.52
CA THR A 306 1.66 -15.81 13.67
C THR A 306 2.76 -14.76 13.45
N PRO A 307 3.51 -14.38 14.51
CA PRO A 307 4.50 -13.31 14.46
C PRO A 307 5.66 -13.58 13.49
N LEU A 308 6.18 -14.80 13.43
CA LEU A 308 7.27 -15.16 12.51
C LEU A 308 6.79 -15.18 11.06
N LEU A 309 5.58 -15.69 10.81
CA LEU A 309 4.99 -15.65 9.47
C LEU A 309 4.81 -14.21 8.98
N HIS A 310 4.28 -13.31 9.81
CA HIS A 310 4.08 -11.91 9.44
C HIS A 310 5.42 -11.16 9.30
N ALA A 311 6.42 -11.48 10.12
CA ALA A 311 7.77 -10.94 9.96
C ALA A 311 8.43 -11.40 8.64
N LEU A 312 8.22 -12.65 8.22
CA LEU A 312 8.66 -13.14 6.90
C LEU A 312 7.94 -12.41 5.76
N THR A 313 6.62 -12.23 5.87
CA THR A 313 5.84 -11.46 4.90
C THR A 313 6.35 -10.03 4.79
N ALA A 314 6.62 -9.37 5.93
CA ALA A 314 7.19 -8.03 5.95
C ALA A 314 8.57 -8.02 5.26
N ALA A 315 9.48 -8.93 5.62
CA ALA A 315 10.79 -9.04 4.97
C ALA A 315 10.66 -9.20 3.44
N HIS A 316 9.72 -10.03 2.97
CA HIS A 316 9.42 -10.18 1.54
C HIS A 316 8.95 -8.87 0.90
N ALA A 317 8.10 -8.07 1.57
CA ALA A 317 7.68 -6.77 1.07
C ALA A 317 8.85 -5.77 0.92
N TYR A 318 9.78 -5.73 1.88
CA TYR A 318 11.00 -4.91 1.75
C TYR A 318 11.88 -5.40 0.60
N ILE A 319 12.09 -6.71 0.45
CA ILE A 319 12.83 -7.28 -0.67
C ILE A 319 12.18 -6.89 -2.00
N MET A 320 10.85 -6.99 -2.11
CA MET A 320 10.13 -6.58 -3.30
C MET A 320 10.31 -5.09 -3.60
N MET A 321 10.26 -4.23 -2.58
CA MET A 321 10.56 -2.81 -2.73
C MET A 321 11.97 -2.59 -3.27
N PHE A 322 13.00 -3.23 -2.69
CA PHE A 322 14.38 -3.13 -3.19
C PHE A 322 14.57 -3.64 -4.61
N VAL A 323 13.97 -4.78 -4.96
CA VAL A 323 14.02 -5.31 -6.32
C VAL A 323 13.42 -4.30 -7.29
N HIS A 324 12.30 -3.67 -6.94
CA HIS A 324 11.64 -2.71 -7.81
C HIS A 324 12.45 -1.40 -7.94
N THR A 325 13.03 -0.90 -6.85
CA THR A 325 13.85 0.33 -6.87
C THR A 325 15.19 0.11 -7.58
N CYS A 326 15.83 -1.04 -7.39
CA CYS A 326 17.19 -1.31 -7.89
C CYS A 326 17.24 -1.80 -9.34
N ARG A 327 16.17 -2.42 -9.88
CA ARG A 327 16.15 -2.89 -11.28
C ARG A 327 16.31 -1.78 -12.32
N VAL A 328 16.05 -0.53 -11.96
CA VAL A 328 16.09 0.62 -12.90
C VAL A 328 17.36 1.47 -12.74
N GLY A 329 18.19 1.19 -11.72
CA GLY A 329 19.36 2.01 -11.41
C GLY A 329 20.66 1.50 -12.02
N GLN A 330 21.13 2.12 -13.11
CA GLN A 330 22.57 2.34 -13.36
C GLN A 330 23.13 3.42 -12.41
N VAL A 331 22.60 3.51 -11.18
CA VAL A 331 23.03 4.49 -10.18
C VAL A 331 24.11 3.84 -9.34
N LYS A 332 25.31 4.43 -9.30
CA LYS A 332 26.36 4.03 -8.35
C LYS A 332 25.88 4.31 -6.94
N ILE A 333 25.20 3.35 -6.32
CA ILE A 333 24.81 3.41 -4.92
C ILE A 333 26.07 3.10 -4.10
N ILE A 334 26.74 4.14 -3.59
CA ILE A 334 27.84 3.99 -2.64
C ILE A 334 27.21 3.98 -1.24
N PHE A 335 26.98 2.79 -0.68
CA PHE A 335 26.64 2.65 0.74
C PHE A 335 27.88 2.89 1.60
N SER A 336 28.29 4.15 1.77
CA SER A 336 29.27 4.52 2.78
C SER A 336 28.61 4.48 4.16
N GLY A 337 28.61 3.31 4.80
CA GLY A 337 28.12 3.17 6.19
C GLY A 337 27.57 1.81 6.60
N PHE A 338 27.21 0.93 5.65
CA PHE A 338 26.80 -0.44 5.99
C PHE A 338 28.03 -1.35 6.00
N ASN A 339 28.61 -1.57 7.18
CA ASN A 339 29.35 -2.80 7.44
C ASN A 339 28.33 -3.95 7.45
N LEU A 340 27.92 -4.46 6.28
CA LEU A 340 27.42 -5.82 6.21
C LEU A 340 28.59 -6.69 6.66
N MET A 341 28.57 -7.15 7.92
CA MET A 341 29.46 -8.23 8.32
C MET A 341 29.22 -9.38 7.34
N PRO A 342 30.26 -9.94 6.70
CA PRO A 342 30.07 -11.10 5.87
C PRO A 342 29.51 -12.22 6.75
N MET A 343 28.31 -12.71 6.42
CA MET A 343 27.83 -14.00 6.91
C MET A 343 28.87 -15.04 6.47
N LYS A 344 29.78 -15.38 7.39
CA LYS A 344 30.63 -16.56 7.24
C LYS A 344 29.72 -17.77 7.30
N CYS A 345 29.34 -18.28 6.14
CA CYS A 345 28.92 -19.66 5.99
C CYS A 345 30.18 -20.53 6.19
N GLU A 346 30.52 -20.84 7.44
CA GLU A 346 31.43 -21.94 7.71
C GLU A 346 30.69 -23.24 7.40
N GLY A 347 31.00 -23.81 6.23
CA GLY A 347 30.57 -25.16 5.88
C GLY A 347 31.22 -26.19 6.82
N PRO A 348 30.56 -27.32 7.12
CA PRO A 348 31.13 -28.35 7.97
C PRO A 348 32.34 -28.99 7.28
N SER A 349 33.41 -29.16 8.05
CA SER A 349 34.67 -29.81 7.64
C SER A 349 34.55 -31.32 7.53
#